data_AF-A0A962FCT9-F1
#
_entry.id   AF-A0A962FCT9-F1
#
_cell.length_a   1.000
_cell.length_b   1.000
_cell.length_c   1.000
_cell.angle_alpha   90.00
_cell.angle_beta   90.00
_cell.angle_gamma   90.00
#
_symmetry.space_group_name_H-M   'P 1'
#
loop_
_entity.id
_entity.type
_entity.pdbx_description
1 polymer ?
#
loop_
_entity_poly.entity_id
_entity_poly.type
_entity_poly.pdbx_seq_one_letter_code
_entity_poly.pdbx_strand_id
1 'polypeptide(L)'
;MTCKAALITAFVLAFWAGAPALAQDGAAAPAPGATTGLPFVNNANQPVLQPLTPGAAPITPAQDSGEAVEAGHNAEHGADAHGKQSGLPQFDTATFPRQWFWLFLTFALLYVVFANRTLPRIGQALEARGDRIAADLKQAEILKAEVASVKAEYEAAIATARADAQKSIANLQIEMKRTAEAEDAAYKSKTEAAVSALESKIAANRERVVSELNAMAAGVAQDITARIAGVKTDDAAARTAIDNAHGMTAGAKAA
;
A
#
# COMPACT_ATOMS: atom_id res chain seq x y z
N MET A 1 28.67 57.05 42.68
CA MET A 1 27.30 56.59 42.35
C MET A 1 27.13 56.11 40.90
N THR A 2 28.09 56.29 40.00
CA THR A 2 27.97 55.94 38.57
C THR A 2 28.27 54.46 38.23
N CYS A 3 28.96 53.72 39.09
CA CYS A 3 29.37 52.33 38.78
C CYS A 3 28.24 51.28 38.95
N LYS A 4 27.26 51.53 39.86
CA LYS A 4 26.18 50.58 40.16
C LYS A 4 25.03 50.63 39.14
N ALA A 5 24.82 51.77 38.47
CA ALA A 5 23.82 51.93 37.42
C ALA A 5 24.22 51.22 36.11
N ALA A 6 25.50 51.22 35.75
CA ALA A 6 26.00 50.61 34.52
C ALA A 6 25.87 49.07 34.51
N LEU A 7 26.02 48.41 35.66
CA LEU A 7 25.93 46.95 35.79
C LEU A 7 24.51 46.41 35.63
N ILE A 8 23.51 47.15 36.10
CA ILE A 8 22.10 46.75 36.00
C ILE A 8 21.60 46.92 34.55
N THR A 9 22.05 47.97 33.86
CA THR A 9 21.69 48.18 32.44
C THR A 9 22.37 47.15 31.52
N ALA A 10 23.60 46.74 31.81
CA ALA A 10 24.33 45.73 31.03
C ALA A 10 23.73 44.31 31.16
N PHE A 11 23.25 43.93 32.35
CA PHE A 11 22.67 42.59 32.58
C PHE A 11 21.29 42.43 31.91
N VAL A 12 20.49 43.51 31.86
CA VAL A 12 19.18 43.50 31.19
C VAL A 12 19.30 43.45 29.67
N LEU A 13 20.36 44.05 29.10
CA LEU A 13 20.63 44.00 27.66
C LEU A 13 21.19 42.64 27.20
N ALA A 14 22.01 41.97 28.01
CA ALA A 14 22.58 40.67 27.68
C ALA A 14 21.55 39.51 27.73
N PHE A 15 20.54 39.60 28.59
CA PHE A 15 19.44 38.63 28.65
C PHE A 15 18.40 38.83 27.53
N TRP A 16 18.35 40.02 26.92
CA TRP A 16 17.40 40.36 25.86
C TRP A 16 17.97 40.20 24.45
N ALA A 17 19.30 40.23 24.29
CA ALA A 17 20.00 39.96 23.04
C ALA A 17 20.19 38.45 22.82
N GLY A 18 19.09 37.74 22.60
CA GLY A 18 19.12 36.41 22.00
C GLY A 18 19.66 36.50 20.57
N ALA A 19 20.77 35.82 20.29
CA ALA A 19 21.33 35.64 18.96
C ALA A 19 21.78 34.18 18.77
N PRO A 20 21.78 33.67 17.52
CA PRO A 20 21.11 32.40 17.20
C PRO A 20 22.04 31.28 16.71
N ALA A 21 21.47 30.08 16.68
CA ALA A 21 21.63 29.00 15.71
C ALA A 21 23.04 28.62 15.20
N LEU A 22 23.44 27.38 15.49
CA LEU A 22 24.15 26.56 14.50
C LEU A 22 23.43 25.23 14.34
N ALA A 23 22.67 25.16 13.26
CA ALA A 23 22.28 23.91 12.62
C ALA A 23 23.52 23.27 11.98
N GLN A 24 23.66 21.95 12.12
CA GLN A 24 24.32 21.14 11.11
C GLN A 24 23.45 19.92 10.85
N ASP A 25 22.65 20.06 9.81
CA ASP A 25 22.03 18.96 9.08
C ASP A 25 23.08 18.41 8.10
N GLY A 26 23.19 17.09 8.03
CA GLY A 26 24.24 16.39 7.29
C GLY A 26 23.78 15.02 6.85
N ALA A 27 22.55 14.90 6.36
CA ALA A 27 22.06 13.70 5.71
C ALA A 27 22.28 13.79 4.19
N ALA A 28 23.31 13.11 3.69
CA ALA A 28 23.49 12.84 2.26
C ALA A 28 23.19 11.36 1.97
N ALA A 29 22.05 11.13 1.32
CA ALA A 29 21.60 10.02 0.45
C ALA A 29 21.97 8.54 0.79
N PRO A 30 20.96 7.64 0.92
CA PRO A 30 21.19 6.19 0.83
C PRO A 30 21.15 5.68 -0.63
N ALA A 31 22.15 4.88 -0.99
CA ALA A 31 22.13 3.99 -2.16
C ALA A 31 21.41 2.66 -1.79
N PRO A 32 20.83 1.94 -2.77
CA PRO A 32 19.87 0.87 -2.52
C PRO A 32 20.55 -0.43 -2.05
N GLY A 33 20.02 -1.04 -0.98
CA GLY A 33 20.27 -2.46 -0.69
C GLY A 33 20.69 -2.88 0.71
N ALA A 34 20.62 -2.04 1.75
CA ALA A 34 20.92 -2.47 3.12
C ALA A 34 19.66 -2.58 3.98
N THR A 35 19.09 -3.79 4.01
CA THR A 35 18.12 -4.21 5.02
C THR A 35 18.77 -4.19 6.40
N THR A 36 18.57 -3.12 7.16
CA THR A 36 18.84 -3.07 8.60
C THR A 36 17.67 -2.38 9.27
N GLY A 37 16.83 -3.16 9.96
CA GLY A 37 15.79 -2.62 10.85
C GLY A 37 14.35 -3.03 10.52
N LEU A 38 14.00 -4.29 10.81
CA LEU A 38 12.61 -4.71 10.96
C LEU A 38 12.02 -4.09 12.26
N PRO A 39 10.76 -3.59 12.27
CA PRO A 39 10.14 -2.89 13.40
C PRO A 39 9.64 -3.80 14.55
N PHE A 40 10.46 -4.76 14.98
CA PHE A 40 10.36 -5.36 16.32
C PHE A 40 11.65 -5.18 17.15
N VAL A 41 12.59 -4.37 16.65
CA VAL A 41 13.83 -4.04 17.35
C VAL A 41 13.88 -2.54 17.67
N ASN A 42 14.16 -2.30 18.95
CA ASN A 42 14.19 -1.04 19.69
C ASN A 42 15.05 0.06 19.03
N ASN A 43 14.48 1.25 18.81
CA ASN A 43 15.15 2.47 18.35
C ASN A 43 15.12 3.54 19.47
N ALA A 44 16.27 4.13 19.75
CA ALA A 44 16.60 5.01 20.86
C ALA A 44 15.96 6.42 20.86
N ASN A 45 14.76 6.62 20.30
CA ASN A 45 14.11 7.94 20.32
C ASN A 45 12.59 7.90 20.54
N GLN A 46 12.11 7.06 21.48
CA GLN A 46 10.73 7.13 21.98
C GLN A 46 10.71 7.82 23.36
N PRO A 47 9.81 8.79 23.62
CA PRO A 47 9.65 9.35 24.97
C PRO A 47 9.07 8.27 25.90
N VAL A 48 9.89 7.83 26.87
CA VAL A 48 9.50 6.86 27.89
C VAL A 48 8.58 7.54 28.91
N LEU A 49 7.34 7.08 29.05
CA LEU A 49 6.49 7.41 30.20
C LEU A 49 7.03 6.67 31.43
N GLN A 50 7.41 7.40 32.48
CA GLN A 50 7.92 6.83 33.73
C GLN A 50 6.78 6.29 34.61
N PRO A 51 6.94 5.12 35.27
CA PRO A 51 5.97 4.64 36.25
C PRO A 51 6.10 5.39 37.58
N LEU A 52 4.96 5.66 38.21
CA LEU A 52 4.83 6.29 39.54
C LEU A 52 5.38 5.36 40.64
N THR A 53 6.39 5.80 41.40
CA THR A 53 6.75 5.20 42.69
C THR A 53 7.02 6.27 43.76
N PRO A 54 6.49 6.10 45.00
CA PRO A 54 6.64 7.06 46.09
C PRO A 54 7.94 6.77 46.86
N GLY A 55 8.80 7.78 47.00
CA GLY A 55 10.06 7.62 47.72
C GLY A 55 10.80 8.95 47.89
N ALA A 56 10.20 9.89 48.60
CA ALA A 56 10.89 11.10 49.04
C ALA A 56 11.66 10.79 50.34
N ALA A 57 12.99 10.77 50.26
CA ALA A 57 13.84 10.87 51.44
C ALA A 57 13.99 12.35 51.86
N PRO A 58 14.01 12.65 53.17
CA PRO A 58 13.84 14.01 53.70
C PRO A 58 15.11 14.86 53.56
N ILE A 59 14.91 16.16 53.36
CA ILE A 59 15.95 17.18 53.42
C ILE A 59 16.17 17.55 54.89
N THR A 60 17.37 17.28 55.42
CA THR A 60 17.81 17.68 56.77
C THR A 60 18.35 19.11 56.75
N PRO A 61 18.05 19.97 57.74
CA PRO A 61 18.61 21.32 57.83
C PRO A 61 19.73 21.40 58.89
N ALA A 62 20.89 21.98 58.54
CA ALA A 62 21.83 22.64 59.46
C ALA A 62 22.92 23.37 58.62
N GLN A 63 23.00 24.72 58.68
CA GLN A 63 24.03 25.55 59.35
C GLN A 63 25.41 25.51 58.63
N ASP A 64 26.17 26.57 58.39
CA ASP A 64 26.66 27.70 59.21
C ASP A 64 27.57 28.52 58.24
N SER A 65 27.66 29.85 58.20
CA SER A 65 28.36 30.78 59.10
C SER A 65 28.49 32.09 58.30
N GLY A 66 28.21 33.26 58.87
CA GLY A 66 29.27 34.13 59.39
C GLY A 66 29.55 35.29 58.44
N GLU A 67 29.28 36.52 58.89
CA GLU A 67 30.27 37.59 59.06
C GLU A 67 29.68 38.99 58.84
N ALA A 68 29.88 39.83 59.85
CA ALA A 68 29.48 41.22 59.90
C ALA A 68 30.51 42.10 59.16
N VAL A 69 30.03 43.12 58.44
CA VAL A 69 30.82 44.32 58.15
C VAL A 69 29.93 45.54 58.43
N GLU A 70 30.19 46.13 59.59
CA GLU A 70 29.90 47.53 59.92
C GLU A 70 30.81 48.44 59.09
N ALA A 71 30.26 49.51 58.50
CA ALA A 71 30.69 50.89 58.74
C ALA A 71 30.25 51.84 57.62
N GLY A 72 29.60 52.92 58.07
CA GLY A 72 29.57 54.21 57.39
C GLY A 72 28.29 54.47 56.60
N HIS A 73 27.45 55.38 57.10
CA HIS A 73 27.35 56.74 56.53
C HIS A 73 26.68 57.65 57.58
N ASN A 74 27.48 58.57 58.12
CA ASN A 74 26.97 59.82 58.68
C ASN A 74 26.33 60.62 57.52
N ALA A 75 25.10 61.06 57.72
CA ALA A 75 24.55 62.21 57.01
C ALA A 75 23.68 62.96 58.01
N GLU A 76 24.16 64.13 58.38
CA GLU A 76 23.50 65.13 59.20
C GLU A 76 22.13 65.49 58.61
N HIS A 77 21.10 65.51 59.44
CA HIS A 77 20.01 66.45 59.29
C HIS A 77 19.55 66.90 60.67
N GLY A 78 20.06 68.05 61.09
CA GLY A 78 19.50 68.81 62.18
C GLY A 78 18.24 69.55 61.75
N ALA A 79 17.39 69.78 62.76
CA ALA A 79 16.36 70.82 62.85
C ALA A 79 15.08 70.55 62.00
N ASP A 80 13.84 70.54 62.51
CA ASP A 80 13.25 71.07 63.72
C ASP A 80 11.87 70.45 64.02
N ALA A 81 11.47 70.55 65.29
CA ALA A 81 10.09 70.63 65.81
C ALA A 81 9.15 69.41 65.65
N HIS A 82 9.17 68.57 66.70
CA HIS A 82 8.14 67.59 67.01
C HIS A 82 6.75 68.24 67.23
N GLY A 83 5.89 68.12 66.23
CA GLY A 83 4.43 68.15 66.38
C GLY A 83 3.92 66.74 66.73
N LYS A 84 3.36 66.62 67.92
CA LYS A 84 2.90 65.41 68.61
C LYS A 84 1.82 64.62 67.84
N GLN A 85 2.07 63.36 67.48
CA GLN A 85 1.08 62.28 67.66
C GLN A 85 1.70 60.87 67.62
N SER A 86 1.24 60.03 68.55
CA SER A 86 1.74 58.72 68.96
C SER A 86 1.40 57.57 68.00
N GLY A 87 2.38 56.68 67.82
CA GLY A 87 2.27 55.36 67.17
C GLY A 87 3.69 54.88 66.83
N LEU A 88 3.94 53.57 66.72
CA LEU A 88 5.24 53.09 66.24
C LEU A 88 5.60 53.85 64.94
N PRO A 89 6.83 54.34 64.76
CA PRO A 89 7.22 55.19 63.61
C PRO A 89 7.04 54.52 62.23
N GLN A 90 6.63 53.24 62.20
CA GLN A 90 6.31 52.48 61.00
C GLN A 90 4.84 52.60 60.54
N PHE A 91 3.93 53.15 61.35
CA PHE A 91 2.51 53.35 61.01
C PHE A 91 2.13 54.83 60.87
N ASP A 92 3.08 55.70 60.51
CA ASP A 92 2.76 57.09 60.21
C ASP A 92 1.95 57.20 58.91
N THR A 93 0.66 57.45 59.07
CA THR A 93 -0.30 57.51 57.97
C THR A 93 -0.10 58.71 57.04
N ALA A 94 0.71 59.69 57.43
CA ALA A 94 1.01 60.88 56.61
C ALA A 94 1.83 60.54 55.34
N THR A 95 2.56 59.42 55.32
CA THR A 95 3.41 59.04 54.18
C THR A 95 2.69 58.14 53.15
N PHE A 96 1.60 57.45 53.54
CA PHE A 96 0.87 56.55 52.63
C PHE A 96 0.32 57.22 51.36
N PRO A 97 -0.25 58.45 51.39
CA PRO A 97 -0.78 59.07 50.18
C PRO A 97 0.26 59.27 49.08
N ARG A 98 1.51 59.59 49.45
CA ARG A 98 2.63 59.73 48.49
C ARG A 98 2.99 58.38 47.88
N GLN A 99 2.97 57.30 48.68
CA GLN A 99 3.22 55.94 48.20
C GLN A 99 2.14 55.48 47.22
N TRP A 100 0.86 55.73 47.52
CA TRP A 100 -0.25 55.43 46.62
C TRP A 100 -0.19 56.25 45.34
N PHE A 101 0.13 57.54 45.42
CA PHE A 101 0.28 58.38 44.23
C PHE A 101 1.32 57.82 43.25
N TRP A 102 2.51 57.45 43.74
CA TRP A 102 3.54 56.85 42.89
C TRP A 102 3.16 55.43 42.43
N LEU A 103 2.50 54.63 43.27
CA LEU A 103 1.98 53.32 42.87
C LEU A 103 0.99 53.45 41.71
N PHE A 104 0.02 54.35 41.81
CA PHE A 104 -0.94 54.58 40.74
C PHE A 104 -0.28 55.15 39.49
N LEU A 105 0.69 56.06 39.62
CA LEU A 105 1.39 56.64 38.48
C LEU A 105 2.23 55.59 37.72
N THR A 106 3.01 54.77 38.43
CA THR A 106 3.78 53.66 37.81
C THR A 106 2.87 52.55 37.28
N PHE A 107 1.83 52.19 38.02
CA PHE A 107 0.88 51.16 37.60
C PHE A 107 0.07 51.60 36.39
N ALA A 108 -0.38 52.85 36.33
CA ALA A 108 -1.08 53.40 35.18
C ALA A 108 -0.16 53.43 33.95
N LEU A 109 1.10 53.86 34.12
CA LEU A 109 2.09 53.83 33.03
C LEU A 109 2.31 52.40 32.50
N LEU A 110 2.49 51.43 33.40
CA LEU A 110 2.64 50.01 33.05
C LEU A 110 1.37 49.45 32.38
N TYR A 111 0.19 49.81 32.90
CA TYR A 111 -1.10 49.37 32.37
C TYR A 111 -1.29 49.81 30.92
N VAL A 112 -0.97 51.07 30.60
CA VAL A 112 -1.05 51.58 29.22
C VAL A 112 -0.13 50.79 28.28
N VAL A 113 1.10 50.49 28.71
CA VAL A 113 2.04 49.70 27.91
C VAL A 113 1.53 48.27 27.70
N PHE A 114 1.00 47.63 28.75
CA PHE A 114 0.50 46.26 28.67
C PHE A 114 -0.77 46.15 27.84
N ALA A 115 -1.69 47.11 27.99
CA ALA A 115 -2.93 47.19 27.22
C ALA A 115 -2.63 47.39 25.73
N ASN A 116 -1.70 48.29 25.38
CA ASN A 116 -1.39 48.59 23.99
C ASN A 116 -0.48 47.56 23.32
N ARG A 117 0.32 46.78 24.06
CA ARG A 117 1.33 45.89 23.47
C ARG A 117 1.10 44.41 23.72
N THR A 118 0.74 44.02 24.95
CA THR A 118 0.65 42.60 25.32
C THR A 118 -0.69 41.99 24.93
N LEU A 119 -1.80 42.68 25.19
CA LEU A 119 -3.13 42.21 24.81
C LEU A 119 -3.30 41.95 23.30
N PRO A 120 -2.92 42.87 22.38
CA PRO A 120 -3.07 42.61 20.95
C PRO A 120 -2.19 41.45 20.45
N ARG A 121 -1.03 41.21 21.08
CA ARG A 121 -0.15 40.08 20.73
C ARG A 121 -0.77 38.73 21.08
N ILE A 122 -1.47 38.65 22.21
CA ILE A 122 -2.19 37.43 22.63
C ILE A 122 -3.42 37.23 21.73
N GLY A 123 -4.15 38.31 21.42
CA GLY A 123 -5.28 38.26 20.48
C GLY A 123 -4.88 37.71 19.10
N GLN A 124 -3.81 38.24 18.51
CA GLN A 124 -3.27 37.77 17.22
C GLN A 124 -2.86 36.28 17.25
N ALA A 125 -2.28 35.81 18.37
CA ALA A 125 -1.89 34.41 18.50
C ALA A 125 -3.09 33.47 18.61
N LEU A 126 -4.18 33.89 19.26
CA LEU A 126 -5.42 33.13 19.35
C LEU A 126 -6.12 33.04 18.00
N GLU A 127 -6.24 34.17 17.30
CA GLU A 127 -6.81 34.23 15.96
C GLU A 127 -6.01 33.35 14.98
N ALA A 128 -4.68 33.49 14.95
CA ALA A 128 -3.83 32.66 14.11
C ALA A 128 -3.93 31.16 14.40
N ARG A 129 -4.16 30.76 15.66
CA ARG A 129 -4.42 29.36 16.01
C ARG A 129 -5.80 28.90 15.56
N GLY A 130 -6.82 29.74 15.75
CA GLY A 130 -8.18 29.47 15.26
C GLY A 130 -8.21 29.29 13.75
N ASP A 131 -7.58 30.18 13.01
CA ASP A 131 -7.47 30.13 11.55
C ASP A 131 -6.74 28.87 11.08
N ARG A 132 -5.66 28.49 11.74
CA ARG A 132 -4.94 27.23 11.44
C ARG A 132 -5.82 26.01 11.69
N ILE A 133 -6.51 25.94 12.82
CA ILE A 133 -7.41 24.82 13.11
C ILE A 133 -8.54 24.75 12.08
N ALA A 134 -9.12 25.89 11.71
CA ALA A 134 -10.16 25.95 10.69
C ALA A 134 -9.63 25.50 9.31
N ALA A 135 -8.42 25.92 8.95
CA ALA A 135 -7.74 25.48 7.72
C ALA A 135 -7.45 23.98 7.73
N ASP A 136 -6.92 23.44 8.84
CA ASP A 136 -6.61 22.02 9.00
C ASP A 136 -7.88 21.17 8.96
N LEU A 137 -8.97 21.61 9.59
CA LEU A 137 -10.27 20.94 9.52
C LEU A 137 -10.80 20.90 8.09
N LYS A 138 -10.76 22.03 7.38
CA LYS A 138 -11.18 22.11 5.98
C LYS A 138 -10.31 21.22 5.09
N GLN A 139 -9.01 21.20 5.30
CA GLN A 139 -8.10 20.33 4.56
C GLN A 139 -8.37 18.86 4.85
N ALA A 140 -8.63 18.49 6.10
CA ALA A 140 -9.01 17.14 6.49
C ALA A 140 -10.34 16.69 5.84
N GLU A 141 -11.33 17.58 5.73
CA GLU A 141 -12.57 17.31 5.03
C GLU A 141 -12.36 17.07 3.53
N ILE A 142 -11.53 17.88 2.87
CA ILE A 142 -11.17 17.71 1.46
C ILE A 142 -10.45 16.38 1.25
N LEU A 143 -9.44 16.07 2.08
CA LEU A 143 -8.70 14.81 2.00
C LEU A 143 -9.63 13.61 2.25
N LYS A 144 -10.57 13.73 3.19
CA LYS A 144 -11.57 12.69 3.44
C LYS A 144 -12.47 12.46 2.22
N ALA A 145 -12.89 13.55 1.56
CA ALA A 145 -13.70 13.46 0.34
C ALA A 145 -12.90 12.81 -0.81
N GLU A 146 -11.63 13.18 -0.99
CA GLU A 146 -10.74 12.59 -2.01
C GLU A 146 -10.46 11.10 -1.74
N VAL A 147 -10.19 10.72 -0.49
CA VAL A 147 -10.04 9.31 -0.13
C VAL A 147 -11.33 8.53 -0.39
N ALA A 148 -12.50 9.13 -0.13
CA ALA A 148 -13.78 8.50 -0.42
C ALA A 148 -14.00 8.31 -1.93
N SER A 149 -13.63 9.27 -2.77
CA SER A 149 -13.74 9.14 -4.23
C SER A 149 -12.76 8.11 -4.77
N VAL A 150 -11.50 8.14 -4.35
CA VAL A 150 -10.48 7.15 -4.76
C VAL A 150 -10.89 5.74 -4.32
N LYS A 151 -11.46 5.59 -3.11
CA LYS A 151 -11.98 4.31 -2.65
C LYS A 151 -13.13 3.81 -3.53
N ALA A 152 -14.08 4.67 -3.88
CA ALA A 152 -15.18 4.31 -4.75
C ALA A 152 -14.70 3.89 -6.16
N GLU A 153 -13.74 4.62 -6.73
CA GLU A 153 -13.11 4.27 -8.01
C GLU A 153 -12.35 2.94 -7.94
N TYR A 154 -11.61 2.70 -6.86
CA TYR A 154 -10.91 1.44 -6.63
C TYR A 154 -11.87 0.25 -6.51
N GLU A 155 -12.96 0.40 -5.75
CA GLU A 155 -14.00 -0.63 -5.63
C GLU A 155 -14.68 -0.90 -6.97
N ALA A 156 -14.97 0.15 -7.75
CA ALA A 156 -15.52 0.03 -9.11
C ALA A 156 -14.54 -0.65 -10.08
N ALA A 157 -13.24 -0.34 -9.99
CA ALA A 157 -12.21 -0.97 -10.79
C ALA A 157 -12.10 -2.47 -10.49
N ILE A 158 -12.13 -2.87 -9.22
CA ILE A 158 -12.15 -4.29 -8.83
C ILE A 158 -13.42 -4.99 -9.32
N ALA A 159 -14.58 -4.35 -9.21
CA ALA A 159 -15.84 -4.91 -9.69
C ALA A 159 -15.81 -5.13 -11.21
N THR A 160 -15.32 -4.15 -11.96
CA THR A 160 -15.16 -4.21 -13.42
C THR A 160 -14.16 -5.30 -13.82
N ALA A 161 -12.99 -5.35 -13.19
CA ALA A 161 -11.99 -6.37 -13.47
C ALA A 161 -12.51 -7.80 -13.19
N ARG A 162 -13.31 -7.98 -12.13
CA ARG A 162 -13.97 -9.27 -11.86
C ARG A 162 -15.01 -9.62 -12.92
N ALA A 163 -15.82 -8.66 -13.35
CA ALA A 163 -16.81 -8.87 -14.40
C ALA A 163 -16.14 -9.21 -15.74
N ASP A 164 -15.07 -8.50 -16.10
CA ASP A 164 -14.30 -8.75 -17.32
C ASP A 164 -13.60 -10.11 -17.30
N ALA A 165 -13.04 -10.51 -16.16
CA ALA A 165 -12.46 -11.84 -15.99
C ALA A 165 -13.52 -12.93 -16.15
N GLN A 166 -14.70 -12.79 -15.54
CA GLN A 166 -15.80 -13.74 -15.69
C GLN A 166 -16.29 -13.82 -17.14
N LYS A 167 -16.41 -12.67 -17.82
CA LYS A 167 -16.78 -12.59 -19.23
C LYS A 167 -15.74 -13.27 -20.12
N SER A 168 -14.46 -13.04 -19.86
CA SER A 168 -13.37 -13.69 -20.58
C SER A 168 -13.40 -15.22 -20.39
N ILE A 169 -13.59 -15.69 -19.16
CA ILE A 169 -13.73 -17.12 -18.86
C ILE A 169 -14.93 -17.72 -19.61
N ALA A 170 -16.08 -17.05 -19.61
CA ALA A 170 -17.27 -17.51 -20.33
C ALA A 170 -17.02 -17.58 -21.85
N ASN A 171 -16.39 -16.55 -22.43
CA ASN A 171 -16.04 -16.53 -23.85
C ASN A 171 -15.04 -17.63 -24.21
N LEU A 172 -14.02 -17.86 -23.37
CA LEU A 172 -13.06 -18.94 -23.56
C LEU A 172 -13.75 -20.31 -23.49
N GLN A 173 -14.68 -20.52 -22.57
CA GLN A 173 -15.45 -21.77 -22.51
C GLN A 173 -16.29 -21.99 -23.76
N ILE A 174 -16.91 -20.94 -24.29
CA ILE A 174 -17.69 -21.01 -25.55
C ILE A 174 -16.77 -21.34 -26.72
N GLU A 175 -15.63 -20.66 -26.85
CA GLU A 175 -14.71 -20.92 -27.96
C GLU A 175 -14.08 -22.31 -27.84
N MET A 176 -13.68 -22.75 -26.64
CA MET A 176 -13.18 -24.11 -26.40
C MET A 176 -14.20 -25.19 -26.77
N LYS A 177 -15.48 -24.99 -26.44
CA LYS A 177 -16.54 -25.91 -26.86
C LYS A 177 -16.69 -25.92 -28.38
N ARG A 178 -16.68 -24.74 -29.01
CA ARG A 178 -16.80 -24.61 -30.46
C ARG A 178 -15.64 -25.28 -31.20
N THR A 179 -14.40 -25.10 -30.73
CA THR A 179 -13.23 -25.73 -31.33
C THR A 179 -13.22 -27.23 -31.09
N ALA A 180 -13.62 -27.71 -29.91
CA ALA A 180 -13.76 -29.13 -29.63
C ALA A 180 -14.81 -29.79 -30.54
N GLU A 181 -15.99 -29.19 -30.69
CA GLU A 181 -17.04 -29.69 -31.59
C GLU A 181 -16.58 -29.71 -33.07
N ALA A 182 -15.82 -28.70 -33.49
CA ALA A 182 -15.27 -28.62 -34.85
C ALA A 182 -14.19 -29.69 -35.09
N GLU A 183 -13.28 -29.90 -34.14
CA GLU A 183 -12.28 -30.97 -34.17
C GLU A 183 -12.97 -32.34 -34.22
N ASP A 184 -13.94 -32.59 -33.33
CA ASP A 184 -14.71 -33.85 -33.29
C ASP A 184 -15.42 -34.13 -34.61
N ALA A 185 -16.05 -33.11 -35.21
CA ALA A 185 -16.69 -33.23 -36.53
C ALA A 185 -15.66 -33.54 -37.63
N ALA A 186 -14.50 -32.90 -37.60
CA ALA A 186 -13.42 -33.16 -38.56
C ALA A 186 -12.83 -34.56 -38.40
N TYR A 187 -12.63 -35.04 -37.16
CA TYR A 187 -12.19 -36.41 -36.90
C TYR A 187 -13.22 -37.44 -37.37
N LYS A 188 -14.50 -37.24 -37.05
CA LYS A 188 -15.58 -38.11 -37.53
C LYS A 188 -15.59 -38.22 -39.06
N SER A 189 -15.55 -37.09 -39.75
CA SER A 189 -15.51 -37.06 -41.22
C SER A 189 -14.27 -37.78 -41.79
N LYS A 190 -13.07 -37.56 -41.20
CA LYS A 190 -11.85 -38.28 -41.61
C LYS A 190 -11.96 -39.78 -41.37
N THR A 191 -12.53 -40.20 -40.24
CA THR A 191 -12.71 -41.62 -39.94
C THR A 191 -13.72 -42.28 -40.87
N GLU A 192 -14.84 -41.63 -41.17
CA GLU A 192 -15.84 -42.12 -42.13
C GLU A 192 -15.24 -42.27 -43.54
N ALA A 193 -14.47 -41.27 -43.99
CA ALA A 193 -13.77 -41.33 -45.27
C ALA A 193 -12.72 -42.45 -45.31
N ALA A 194 -11.97 -42.65 -44.22
CA ALA A 194 -10.98 -43.72 -44.11
C ALA A 194 -11.64 -45.11 -44.10
N VAL A 195 -12.75 -45.28 -43.37
CA VAL A 195 -13.54 -46.52 -43.35
C VAL A 195 -14.07 -46.82 -44.75
N SER A 196 -14.69 -45.85 -45.42
CA SER A 196 -15.19 -46.03 -46.79
C SER A 196 -14.08 -46.40 -47.79
N ALA A 197 -12.91 -45.76 -47.69
CA ALA A 197 -11.76 -46.10 -48.52
C ALA A 197 -11.21 -47.50 -48.24
N LEU A 198 -11.20 -47.94 -46.97
CA LEU A 198 -10.79 -49.30 -46.60
C LEU A 198 -11.80 -50.33 -47.08
N GLU A 199 -13.10 -50.08 -46.95
CA GLU A 199 -14.16 -50.95 -47.47
C GLU A 199 -14.03 -51.14 -48.99
N SER A 200 -13.79 -50.07 -49.74
CA SER A 200 -13.54 -50.14 -51.18
C SER A 200 -12.29 -50.96 -51.52
N LYS A 201 -11.19 -50.79 -50.77
CA LYS A 201 -9.96 -51.60 -50.96
C LYS A 201 -10.19 -53.07 -50.63
N ILE A 202 -10.95 -53.38 -49.57
CA ILE A 202 -11.29 -54.76 -49.20
C ILE A 202 -12.14 -55.40 -50.30
N ALA A 203 -13.12 -54.68 -50.84
CA ALA A 203 -13.95 -55.16 -51.95
C ALA A 203 -13.10 -55.43 -53.20
N ALA A 204 -12.24 -54.50 -53.60
CA ALA A 204 -11.34 -54.68 -54.74
C ALA A 204 -10.34 -55.83 -54.54
N ASN A 205 -9.80 -55.98 -53.33
CA ASN A 205 -8.88 -57.07 -53.01
C ASN A 205 -9.58 -58.42 -53.00
N ARG A 206 -10.82 -58.49 -52.51
CA ARG A 206 -11.66 -59.69 -52.58
C ARG A 206 -11.88 -60.11 -54.03
N GLU A 207 -12.26 -59.16 -54.88
CA GLU A 207 -12.47 -59.41 -56.32
C GLU A 207 -11.18 -59.94 -56.98
N ARG A 208 -10.04 -59.29 -56.71
CA ARG A 208 -8.73 -59.71 -57.21
C ARG A 208 -8.37 -61.12 -56.76
N VAL A 209 -8.54 -61.45 -55.48
CA VAL A 209 -8.23 -62.79 -54.94
C VAL A 209 -9.14 -63.85 -55.54
N VAL A 210 -10.44 -63.56 -55.74
CA VAL A 210 -11.37 -64.48 -56.41
C VAL A 210 -10.95 -64.70 -57.87
N SER A 211 -10.59 -63.64 -58.59
CA SER A 211 -10.11 -63.74 -59.97
C SER A 211 -8.80 -64.55 -60.08
N GLU A 212 -7.84 -64.34 -59.17
CA GLU A 212 -6.58 -65.09 -59.12
C GLU A 212 -6.82 -66.57 -58.78
N LEU A 213 -7.73 -66.85 -57.83
CA LEU A 213 -8.11 -68.22 -57.46
C LEU A 213 -8.80 -68.94 -58.62
N ASN A 214 -9.70 -68.27 -59.35
CA ASN A 214 -10.36 -68.83 -60.53
C ASN A 214 -9.35 -69.13 -61.65
N ALA A 215 -8.38 -68.24 -61.88
CA ALA A 215 -7.31 -68.48 -62.86
C ALA A 215 -6.42 -69.67 -62.46
N MET A 216 -6.05 -69.80 -61.18
CA MET A 216 -5.32 -70.97 -60.68
C MET A 216 -6.14 -72.25 -60.78
N ALA A 217 -7.43 -72.22 -60.43
CA ALA A 217 -8.32 -73.36 -60.56
C ALA A 217 -8.49 -73.80 -62.03
N ALA A 218 -8.58 -72.85 -62.97
CA ALA A 218 -8.61 -73.12 -64.40
C ALA A 218 -7.34 -73.82 -64.87
N GLY A 219 -6.16 -73.31 -64.48
CA GLY A 219 -4.88 -73.93 -64.81
C GLY A 219 -4.75 -75.35 -64.25
N VAL A 220 -5.17 -75.58 -62.99
CA VAL A 220 -5.17 -76.92 -62.38
C VAL A 220 -6.16 -77.86 -63.07
N ALA A 221 -7.37 -77.40 -63.39
CA ALA A 221 -8.38 -78.20 -64.10
C ALA A 221 -7.94 -78.59 -65.52
N GLN A 222 -7.26 -77.68 -66.23
CA GLN A 222 -6.64 -77.95 -67.53
C GLN A 222 -5.52 -78.99 -67.42
N ASP A 223 -4.62 -78.88 -66.45
CA ASP A 223 -3.53 -79.87 -66.27
C ASP A 223 -4.09 -81.27 -65.96
N ILE A 224 -5.10 -81.36 -65.09
CA ILE A 224 -5.79 -82.62 -64.79
C ILE A 224 -6.47 -83.19 -66.05
N THR A 225 -7.17 -82.37 -66.82
CA THR A 225 -7.87 -82.81 -68.03
C THR A 225 -6.90 -83.23 -69.14
N ALA A 226 -5.79 -82.50 -69.31
CA ALA A 226 -4.74 -82.87 -70.25
C ALA A 226 -4.12 -84.23 -69.90
N ARG A 227 -3.93 -84.51 -68.59
CA ARG A 227 -3.38 -85.79 -68.10
C ARG A 227 -4.37 -86.96 -68.21
N ILE A 228 -5.67 -86.75 -68.00
CA ILE A 228 -6.68 -87.82 -67.95
C ILE A 228 -7.35 -88.07 -69.32
N ALA A 229 -7.78 -87.00 -70.01
CA ALA A 229 -8.56 -87.11 -71.23
C ALA A 229 -7.71 -87.02 -72.52
N GLY A 230 -6.44 -86.60 -72.42
CA GLY A 230 -5.53 -86.49 -73.57
C GLY A 230 -5.90 -85.40 -74.59
N VAL A 231 -6.86 -84.52 -74.26
CA VAL A 231 -7.32 -83.41 -75.09
C VAL A 231 -6.84 -82.10 -74.49
N LYS A 232 -6.21 -81.24 -75.30
CA LYS A 232 -5.79 -79.90 -74.92
C LYS A 232 -7.00 -78.97 -75.01
N THR A 233 -7.52 -78.51 -73.88
CA THR A 233 -8.65 -77.57 -73.84
C THR A 233 -8.18 -76.13 -74.03
N ASP A 234 -9.02 -75.31 -74.66
CA ASP A 234 -8.77 -73.88 -74.88
C ASP A 234 -8.91 -73.07 -73.58
N ASP A 235 -8.04 -72.06 -73.39
CA ASP A 235 -7.96 -71.27 -72.15
C ASP A 235 -9.22 -70.44 -71.90
N ALA A 236 -9.81 -69.89 -72.95
CA ALA A 236 -11.04 -69.11 -72.84
C ALA A 236 -12.24 -70.01 -72.51
N ALA A 237 -12.30 -71.22 -73.06
CA ALA A 237 -13.36 -72.19 -72.78
C ALA A 237 -13.32 -72.70 -71.32
N ALA A 238 -12.13 -72.98 -70.78
CA ALA A 238 -11.95 -73.43 -69.39
C ALA A 238 -12.35 -72.35 -68.38
N ARG A 239 -11.98 -71.09 -68.63
CA ARG A 239 -12.39 -69.93 -67.80
C ARG A 239 -13.91 -69.74 -67.81
N THR A 240 -14.53 -69.78 -68.98
CA THR A 240 -15.98 -69.64 -69.13
C THR A 240 -16.74 -70.77 -68.43
N ALA A 241 -16.23 -72.00 -68.46
CA ALA A 241 -16.85 -73.14 -67.75
C ALA A 241 -16.79 -72.99 -66.22
N ILE A 242 -15.69 -72.45 -65.68
CA ILE A 242 -15.54 -72.20 -64.24
C ILE A 242 -16.41 -71.03 -63.79
N ASP A 243 -16.50 -69.95 -64.56
CA ASP A 243 -17.39 -68.83 -64.26
C ASP A 243 -18.87 -69.24 -64.26
N ASN A 244 -19.28 -70.09 -65.21
CA ASN A 244 -20.62 -70.67 -65.24
C ASN A 244 -20.88 -71.62 -64.05
N ALA A 245 -19.89 -72.42 -63.64
CA ALA A 245 -20.00 -73.27 -62.46
C ALA A 245 -20.10 -72.44 -61.16
N HIS A 246 -19.39 -71.32 -61.07
CA HIS A 246 -19.51 -70.38 -59.97
C HIS A 246 -20.91 -69.73 -59.93
N GLY A 247 -21.42 -69.28 -61.07
CA GLY A 247 -22.78 -68.71 -61.20
C GLY A 247 -23.88 -69.70 -60.80
N MET A 248 -23.76 -70.98 -61.15
CA MET A 248 -24.72 -72.03 -60.74
C MET A 248 -24.70 -72.32 -59.24
N THR A 249 -23.54 -72.24 -58.57
CA THR A 249 -23.46 -72.45 -57.11
C THR A 249 -23.93 -71.25 -56.30
N ALA A 250 -23.77 -70.03 -56.82
CA ALA A 250 -24.32 -68.81 -56.21
C ALA A 250 -25.86 -68.74 -56.33
N GLY A 251 -26.43 -69.13 -57.47
CA GLY A 251 -27.88 -69.19 -57.68
C GLY A 251 -28.59 -70.26 -56.84
N ALA A 252 -27.94 -71.38 -56.55
CA ALA A 252 -28.49 -72.46 -55.72
C ALA A 252 -28.55 -72.14 -54.21
N LYS A 253 -27.90 -71.06 -53.75
CA LYS A 253 -27.87 -70.65 -52.32
C LYS A 253 -28.86 -69.50 -52.01
N ALA A 254 -29.48 -68.90 -53.03
CA ALA A 254 -30.44 -67.81 -52.90
C ALA A 254 -31.92 -68.26 -53.03
N ALA A 255 -32.15 -69.57 -53.27
CA ALA A 255 -33.45 -70.23 -53.22
C ALA A 255 -33.54 -71.11 -51.97
#